data_AF-A0A644YRF5-F1
#
_entry.id   AF-A0A644YRF5-F1
#
_cell.length_a   1.000
_cell.length_b   1.000
_cell.length_c   1.000
_cell.angle_alpha   90.00
_cell.angle_beta   90.00
_cell.angle_gamma   90.00
#
_symmetry.space_group_name_H-M   'P 1'
#
loop_
_entity.id
_entity.type
_entity.pdbx_description
1 polymer ?
#
loop_
_entity_poly.entity_id
_entity_poly.type
_entity_poly.pdbx_seq_one_letter_code
_entity_poly.pdbx_strand_id
1 'polypeptide(L)'
;MTNQSMMIRLMTVRAINSGMGAILILIDKVTFFTYIYHLNNLNQVQLFDKITSLMPLLICALAIILLSARYLQLTKLHHLYLLFAFILLGFSYLYTYLFCSKEYQAIAWLFPLRQPVKFLLIPMSYLYMISAFLGKRNTYGSILLHFVPAIFIFVGFIPFWFVSPDIQLNYVAHDYTNETNNFVIQNIQILRIVSVFGVFNLMLLIYAWMSVLEFRKYQKTHTVSLFSKSGSETLSITLVFFTLLLVLVDNAYFLGISQMANSRILFNVMSSLILVLVFFNGFNRKKCIVCEKQASLSEDNSPDEDS
;
A
#
# COMPACT_ATOMS: atom_id res chain seq x y z
N MET A 1 -26.76 0.12 -36.51
CA MET A 1 -27.71 -0.23 -35.44
C MET A 1 -29.09 -0.69 -35.94
N THR A 2 -29.28 -1.05 -37.22
CA THR A 2 -30.62 -1.15 -37.82
C THR A 2 -31.09 -2.56 -38.22
N ASN A 3 -30.21 -3.57 -38.36
CA ASN A 3 -30.64 -4.91 -38.81
C ASN A 3 -31.02 -5.88 -37.67
N GLN A 4 -30.38 -5.82 -36.49
CA GLN A 4 -30.73 -6.70 -35.37
C GLN A 4 -32.06 -6.32 -34.71
N SER A 5 -32.35 -5.03 -34.58
CA SER A 5 -33.61 -4.53 -34.03
C SER A 5 -34.82 -4.93 -34.89
N MET A 6 -34.66 -4.96 -36.22
CA MET A 6 -35.71 -5.36 -37.15
C MET A 6 -35.94 -6.88 -37.14
N MET A 7 -34.87 -7.67 -37.01
CA MET A 7 -34.95 -9.13 -36.92
C MET A 7 -35.63 -9.59 -35.63
N ILE A 8 -35.36 -8.92 -34.50
CA ILE A 8 -36.03 -9.17 -33.23
C ILE A 8 -37.52 -8.85 -33.33
N ARG A 9 -37.89 -7.67 -33.89
CA ARG A 9 -39.31 -7.31 -34.09
C ARG A 9 -40.08 -8.29 -34.98
N LEU A 10 -39.47 -8.83 -36.03
CA LEU A 10 -40.10 -9.82 -36.91
C LEU A 10 -40.31 -11.18 -36.22
N MET A 11 -39.38 -11.59 -35.34
CA MET A 11 -39.54 -12.81 -34.54
C MET A 11 -40.61 -12.65 -33.44
N THR A 12 -40.71 -11.47 -32.82
CA THR A 12 -41.74 -11.20 -31.79
C THR A 12 -43.15 -11.22 -32.39
N VAL A 13 -43.35 -10.65 -33.59
CA VAL A 13 -44.68 -10.63 -34.25
C VAL A 13 -45.11 -12.03 -34.70
N ARG A 14 -44.18 -12.89 -35.16
CA ARG A 14 -44.51 -14.28 -35.54
C ARG A 14 -44.88 -15.16 -34.33
N ALA A 15 -44.30 -14.93 -33.17
CA ALA A 15 -44.54 -15.75 -31.98
C ALA A 15 -45.80 -15.33 -31.18
N ILE A 16 -46.27 -14.09 -31.35
CA ILE A 16 -47.55 -13.62 -30.79
C ILE A 16 -48.74 -14.30 -31.49
N ASN A 17 -48.63 -14.57 -32.80
CA ASN A 17 -49.69 -15.22 -33.58
C ASN A 17 -49.80 -16.74 -33.39
N SER A 18 -48.86 -17.39 -32.69
CA SER A 18 -48.83 -18.86 -32.51
C SER A 18 -49.28 -19.35 -31.13
N GLY A 19 -49.94 -18.51 -30.33
CA GLY A 19 -50.35 -18.87 -28.96
C GLY A 19 -49.19 -18.97 -27.94
N MET A 20 -47.95 -18.66 -28.35
CA MET A 20 -46.75 -18.64 -27.49
C MET A 20 -46.45 -17.24 -26.90
N GLY A 21 -47.33 -16.26 -27.10
CA GLY A 21 -47.13 -14.89 -26.65
C GLY A 21 -46.89 -14.76 -25.13
N ALA A 22 -47.56 -15.58 -24.32
CA ALA A 22 -47.36 -15.59 -22.87
C ALA A 22 -45.97 -16.11 -22.45
N ILE A 23 -45.42 -17.10 -23.17
CA ILE A 23 -44.12 -17.71 -22.88
C ILE A 23 -42.99 -16.76 -23.32
N LEU A 24 -43.11 -16.08 -24.45
CA LEU A 24 -42.12 -15.06 -24.84
C LEU A 24 -42.15 -13.84 -23.92
N ILE A 25 -43.32 -13.36 -23.50
CA ILE A 25 -43.41 -12.25 -22.52
C ILE A 25 -42.81 -12.67 -21.17
N LEU A 26 -42.96 -13.94 -20.77
CA LEU A 26 -42.34 -14.46 -19.55
C LEU A 26 -40.81 -14.56 -19.68
N ILE A 27 -40.29 -15.04 -20.82
CA ILE A 27 -38.83 -15.11 -21.09
C ILE A 27 -38.22 -13.71 -21.15
N ASP A 28 -38.89 -12.75 -21.79
CA ASP A 28 -38.40 -11.37 -21.89
C ASP A 28 -38.40 -10.67 -20.52
N LYS A 29 -39.43 -10.93 -19.70
CA LYS A 29 -39.48 -10.46 -18.30
C LYS A 29 -38.43 -11.12 -17.42
N VAL A 30 -38.22 -12.44 -17.51
CA VAL A 30 -37.19 -13.14 -16.74
C VAL A 30 -35.80 -12.63 -17.14
N THR A 31 -35.52 -12.48 -18.44
CA THR A 31 -34.25 -11.94 -18.94
C THR A 31 -34.04 -10.50 -18.48
N PHE A 32 -35.09 -9.67 -18.50
CA PHE A 32 -35.06 -8.30 -17.98
C PHE A 32 -34.87 -8.23 -16.46
N PHE A 33 -35.51 -9.10 -15.68
CA PHE A 33 -35.31 -9.17 -14.22
C PHE A 33 -33.94 -9.74 -13.85
N THR A 34 -33.42 -10.73 -14.59
CA THR A 34 -32.05 -11.22 -14.42
C THR A 34 -31.06 -10.13 -14.79
N TYR A 35 -31.30 -9.37 -15.88
CA TYR A 35 -30.48 -8.23 -16.27
C TYR A 35 -30.51 -7.10 -15.22
N ILE A 36 -31.68 -6.76 -14.66
CA ILE A 36 -31.81 -5.78 -13.57
C ILE A 36 -31.16 -6.27 -12.28
N TYR A 37 -31.31 -7.54 -11.93
CA TYR A 37 -30.65 -8.14 -10.77
C TYR A 37 -29.13 -8.12 -10.95
N HIS A 38 -28.65 -8.46 -12.15
CA HIS A 38 -27.23 -8.39 -12.50
C HIS A 38 -26.71 -6.95 -12.57
N LEU A 39 -27.51 -5.97 -13.02
CA LEU A 39 -27.19 -4.55 -13.01
C LEU A 39 -27.15 -3.96 -11.61
N ASN A 40 -28.12 -4.32 -10.76
CA ASN A 40 -28.14 -3.90 -9.36
C ASN A 40 -26.95 -4.49 -8.61
N ASN A 41 -26.57 -5.75 -8.88
CA ASN A 41 -25.33 -6.33 -8.37
C ASN A 41 -24.09 -5.63 -8.95
N LEU A 42 -24.07 -5.29 -10.23
CA LEU A 42 -22.92 -4.62 -10.87
C LEU A 42 -22.69 -3.22 -10.29
N ASN A 43 -23.77 -2.44 -10.11
CA ASN A 43 -23.72 -1.11 -9.50
C ASN A 43 -23.27 -1.18 -8.03
N GLN A 44 -23.72 -2.19 -7.29
CA GLN A 44 -23.27 -2.42 -5.91
C GLN A 44 -21.79 -2.80 -5.84
N VAL A 45 -21.31 -3.68 -6.73
CA VAL A 45 -19.89 -4.06 -6.81
C VAL A 45 -19.01 -2.87 -7.19
N GLN A 46 -19.44 -2.04 -8.14
CA GLN A 46 -18.71 -0.82 -8.51
C GLN A 46 -18.66 0.20 -7.38
N LEU A 47 -19.75 0.38 -6.63
CA LEU A 47 -19.78 1.26 -5.46
C LEU A 47 -18.87 0.73 -4.36
N PHE A 48 -18.92 -0.57 -4.08
CA PHE A 48 -18.05 -1.23 -3.10
C PHE A 48 -16.57 -1.14 -3.48
N ASP A 49 -16.23 -1.35 -4.75
CA ASP A 49 -14.86 -1.19 -5.26
C ASP A 49 -14.34 0.24 -5.07
N LYS A 50 -15.17 1.25 -5.36
CA LYS A 50 -14.82 2.67 -5.12
C LYS A 50 -14.59 2.95 -3.64
N ILE A 51 -15.49 2.50 -2.76
CA ILE A 51 -15.37 2.71 -1.31
C ILE A 51 -14.10 2.04 -0.79
N THR A 52 -13.90 0.77 -1.11
CA THR A 52 -12.72 0.01 -0.66
C THR A 52 -11.42 0.61 -1.21
N SER A 53 -11.41 1.13 -2.44
CA SER A 53 -10.25 1.82 -3.02
C SER A 53 -9.84 3.11 -2.31
N LEU A 54 -10.77 3.77 -1.62
CA LEU A 54 -10.49 4.97 -0.83
C LEU A 54 -10.06 4.65 0.62
N MET A 55 -10.38 3.47 1.15
CA MET A 55 -10.11 3.15 2.55
C MET A 55 -8.63 3.23 2.94
N PRO A 56 -7.67 2.64 2.19
CA PRO A 56 -6.25 2.75 2.54
C PRO A 56 -5.76 4.20 2.60
N LEU A 57 -6.27 5.07 1.72
CA LEU A 57 -5.95 6.49 1.68
C LEU A 57 -6.47 7.22 2.93
N LEU A 58 -7.74 6.99 3.29
CA LEU A 58 -8.34 7.58 4.49
C LEU A 58 -7.62 7.13 5.76
N ILE A 59 -7.27 5.85 5.86
CA ILE A 59 -6.50 5.32 6.99
C ILE A 59 -5.12 6.00 7.05
N CYS A 60 -4.43 6.14 5.92
CA CYS A 60 -3.15 6.85 5.90
C CYS A 60 -3.29 8.32 6.32
N ALA A 61 -4.29 9.04 5.81
CA ALA A 61 -4.53 10.43 6.17
C ALA A 61 -4.80 10.61 7.67
N LEU A 62 -5.68 9.78 8.25
CA LEU A 62 -5.98 9.79 9.68
C LEU A 62 -4.74 9.42 10.51
N ALA A 63 -4.01 8.39 10.10
CA ALA A 63 -2.78 7.97 10.77
C ALA A 63 -1.73 9.08 10.77
N ILE A 64 -1.56 9.80 9.66
CA ILE A 64 -0.63 10.94 9.54
C ILE A 64 -1.00 12.04 10.54
N ILE A 65 -2.29 12.42 10.61
CA ILE A 65 -2.76 13.47 11.53
C ILE A 65 -2.51 13.04 12.97
N LEU A 66 -2.94 11.83 13.33
CA LEU A 66 -2.84 11.32 14.70
C LEU A 66 -1.38 11.11 15.13
N LEU A 67 -0.54 10.54 14.26
CA LEU A 67 0.89 10.36 14.55
C LEU A 67 1.64 11.68 14.63
N SER A 68 1.26 12.68 13.84
CA SER A 68 1.83 14.04 13.94
C SER A 68 1.53 14.65 15.32
N ALA A 69 0.27 14.63 15.75
CA ALA A 69 -0.13 15.10 17.07
C ALA A 69 0.59 14.30 18.18
N ARG A 70 0.67 12.98 18.04
CA ARG A 70 1.34 12.10 19.00
C ARG A 70 2.83 12.35 19.09
N TYR A 71 3.49 12.59 17.96
CA TYR A 71 4.90 12.92 17.92
C TYR A 71 5.18 14.27 18.58
N LEU A 72 4.35 15.29 18.32
CA LEU A 72 4.47 16.58 19.00
C LEU A 72 4.28 16.46 20.52
N GLN A 73 3.36 15.60 20.97
CA GLN A 73 3.11 15.36 22.39
C GLN A 73 4.25 14.60 23.10
N LEU A 74 4.74 13.51 22.50
CA LEU A 74 5.67 12.59 23.18
C LEU A 74 7.13 12.70 22.75
N THR A 75 7.39 13.37 21.61
CA THR A 75 8.71 13.56 20.99
C THR A 75 9.53 12.27 20.81
N LYS A 76 8.85 11.14 20.57
CA LYS A 76 9.51 9.83 20.38
C LYS A 76 9.75 9.53 18.90
N LEU A 77 10.98 9.10 18.59
CA LEU A 77 11.43 8.84 17.22
C LEU A 77 10.66 7.72 16.52
N HIS A 78 10.19 6.69 17.24
CA HIS A 78 9.41 5.62 16.61
C HIS A 78 8.09 6.13 16.04
N HIS A 79 7.42 7.10 16.69
CA HIS A 79 6.24 7.75 16.10
C HIS A 79 6.59 8.56 14.86
N LEU A 80 7.76 9.23 14.83
CA LEU A 80 8.22 9.98 13.67
C LEU A 80 8.51 9.07 12.47
N TYR A 81 9.21 7.96 12.68
CA TYR A 81 9.50 7.03 11.60
C TYR A 81 8.23 6.32 11.10
N LEU A 82 7.31 6.00 12.00
CA LEU A 82 6.00 5.47 11.62
C LEU A 82 5.18 6.49 10.82
N LEU A 83 5.19 7.76 11.23
CA LEU A 83 4.58 8.87 10.49
C LEU A 83 5.13 8.94 9.07
N PHE A 84 6.45 8.93 8.89
CA PHE A 84 7.06 8.94 7.56
C PHE A 84 6.67 7.70 6.74
N ALA A 85 6.60 6.53 7.35
CA ALA A 85 6.14 5.33 6.66
C ALA A 85 4.69 5.47 6.16
N PHE A 86 3.78 6.05 6.97
CA PHE A 86 2.40 6.33 6.56
C PHE A 86 2.29 7.40 5.48
N ILE A 87 3.16 8.42 5.47
CA ILE A 87 3.23 9.41 4.38
C ILE A 87 3.59 8.73 3.06
N LEU A 88 4.62 7.89 3.06
CA LEU A 88 5.09 7.17 1.88
C LEU A 88 4.09 6.11 1.40
N LEU A 89 3.37 5.45 2.32
CA LEU A 89 2.26 4.55 1.98
C LEU A 89 1.09 5.33 1.38
N GLY A 90 0.72 6.47 1.98
CA GLY A 90 -0.31 7.36 1.46
C GLY A 90 -0.04 7.76 0.01
N PHE A 91 1.21 8.12 -0.32
CA PHE A 91 1.62 8.36 -1.71
C PHE A 91 1.43 7.12 -2.60
N SER A 92 1.84 5.93 -2.12
CA SER A 92 1.75 4.69 -2.90
C SER A 92 0.31 4.27 -3.19
N TYR A 93 -0.59 4.43 -2.22
CA TYR A 93 -2.03 4.20 -2.40
C TYR A 93 -2.68 5.27 -3.26
N LEU A 94 -2.26 6.54 -3.14
CA LEU A 94 -2.73 7.61 -4.03
C LEU A 94 -2.39 7.28 -5.48
N TYR A 95 -1.14 6.88 -5.74
CA TYR A 95 -0.71 6.47 -7.09
C TYR A 95 -1.56 5.30 -7.61
N THR A 96 -1.82 4.29 -6.77
CA THR A 96 -2.64 3.12 -7.12
C THR A 96 -4.09 3.51 -7.42
N TYR A 97 -4.67 4.40 -6.60
CA TYR A 97 -6.02 4.93 -6.79
C TYR A 97 -6.16 5.71 -8.10
N LEU A 98 -5.21 6.62 -8.39
CA LEU A 98 -5.18 7.37 -9.65
C LEU A 98 -5.10 6.43 -10.85
N PHE A 99 -4.25 5.40 -10.76
CA PHE A 99 -4.11 4.36 -11.79
C PHE A 99 -5.42 3.60 -12.02
N CYS A 100 -6.06 3.18 -10.95
CA CYS A 100 -7.36 2.51 -10.98
C CYS A 100 -8.48 3.39 -11.54
N SER A 101 -8.38 4.70 -11.35
CA SER A 101 -9.32 5.72 -11.82
C SER A 101 -9.00 6.24 -13.22
N LYS A 102 -7.93 5.74 -13.85
CA LYS A 102 -7.45 6.12 -15.18
C LYS A 102 -7.06 7.61 -15.32
N GLU A 103 -6.61 8.22 -14.23
CA GLU A 103 -6.15 9.61 -14.18
C GLU A 103 -4.71 9.74 -14.74
N TYR A 104 -4.51 9.35 -16.00
CA TYR A 104 -3.19 9.15 -16.62
C TYR A 104 -2.31 10.40 -16.64
N GLN A 105 -2.90 11.59 -16.69
CA GLN A 105 -2.15 12.84 -16.62
C GLN A 105 -1.47 13.03 -15.26
N ALA A 106 -2.18 12.79 -14.17
CA ALA A 106 -1.60 12.85 -12.82
C ALA A 106 -0.55 11.75 -12.64
N ILE A 107 -0.82 10.56 -13.16
CA ILE A 107 0.10 9.41 -13.06
C ILE A 107 1.40 9.66 -13.83
N ALA A 108 1.34 10.26 -15.02
CA ALA A 108 2.52 10.63 -15.80
C ALA A 108 3.41 11.59 -15.01
N TRP A 109 2.82 12.60 -14.37
CA TRP A 109 3.59 13.54 -13.56
C TRP A 109 4.23 12.88 -12.33
N LEU A 110 3.50 11.97 -11.66
CA LEU A 110 3.96 11.28 -10.45
C LEU A 110 4.87 10.06 -10.73
N PHE A 111 4.92 9.58 -11.97
CA PHE A 111 5.60 8.32 -12.32
C PHE A 111 7.07 8.27 -11.86
N PRO A 112 7.90 9.32 -12.05
CA PRO A 112 9.29 9.30 -11.61
C PRO A 112 9.48 9.18 -10.10
N LEU A 113 8.47 9.58 -9.31
CA LEU A 113 8.50 9.52 -7.85
C LEU A 113 8.05 8.17 -7.30
N ARG A 114 7.35 7.36 -8.11
CA ARG A 114 6.75 6.09 -7.67
C ARG A 114 7.75 5.14 -7.03
N GLN A 115 8.83 4.82 -7.74
CA GLN A 115 9.81 3.84 -7.26
C GLN A 115 10.70 4.38 -6.12
N PRO A 116 11.20 5.63 -6.17
CA PRO A 116 11.91 6.23 -5.05
C PRO A 116 11.11 6.21 -3.73
N VAL A 117 9.81 6.53 -3.79
CA VAL A 117 8.94 6.50 -2.60
C VAL A 117 8.88 5.08 -2.00
N LYS A 118 8.69 4.06 -2.84
CA LYS A 118 8.71 2.67 -2.39
C LYS A 118 10.06 2.27 -1.78
N PHE A 119 11.16 2.78 -2.32
CA PHE A 119 12.50 2.49 -1.79
C PHE A 119 12.74 3.14 -0.45
N LEU A 120 12.13 4.28 -0.16
CA LEU A 120 12.18 4.93 1.14
C LEU A 120 11.32 4.21 2.20
N LEU A 121 10.31 3.44 1.80
CA LEU A 121 9.50 2.67 2.76
C LEU A 121 10.33 1.65 3.53
N ILE A 122 11.23 0.93 2.85
CA ILE A 122 12.07 -0.10 3.48
C ILE A 122 12.94 0.47 4.63
N PRO A 123 13.78 1.50 4.43
CA PRO A 123 14.56 2.09 5.50
C PRO A 123 13.70 2.74 6.57
N MET A 124 12.58 3.39 6.23
CA MET A 124 11.69 3.95 7.26
C MET A 124 11.08 2.85 8.14
N SER A 125 10.76 1.69 7.56
CA SER A 125 10.29 0.51 8.29
C SER A 125 11.35 -0.04 9.23
N TYR A 126 12.60 -0.12 8.75
CA TYR A 126 13.74 -0.53 9.57
C TYR A 126 13.99 0.45 10.73
N LEU A 127 14.03 1.75 10.47
CA LEU A 127 14.23 2.79 11.48
C LEU A 127 13.10 2.78 12.52
N TYR A 128 11.86 2.60 12.08
CA TYR A 128 10.71 2.42 12.96
C TYR A 128 10.92 1.20 13.87
N MET A 129 11.24 0.03 13.31
CA MET A 129 11.45 -1.17 14.12
C MET A 129 12.60 -0.99 15.12
N ILE A 130 13.78 -0.53 14.70
CA ILE A 130 14.92 -0.36 15.60
C ILE A 130 14.62 0.64 16.71
N SER A 131 13.95 1.75 16.40
CA SER A 131 13.55 2.74 17.42
C SER A 131 12.44 2.22 18.35
N ALA A 132 11.47 1.46 17.83
CA ALA A 132 10.38 0.90 18.63
C ALA A 132 10.87 -0.20 19.59
N PHE A 133 11.78 -1.07 19.13
CA PHE A 133 12.36 -2.12 19.98
C PHE A 133 13.44 -1.55 20.91
N LEU A 134 14.48 -0.92 20.35
CA LEU A 134 15.70 -0.59 21.08
C LEU A 134 15.75 0.85 21.61
N GLY A 135 14.86 1.74 21.16
CA GLY A 135 14.93 3.16 21.51
C GLY A 135 16.17 3.87 20.94
N LYS A 136 16.90 3.23 20.02
CA LYS A 136 18.18 3.72 19.50
C LYS A 136 17.97 4.99 18.66
N ARG A 137 18.75 6.02 18.96
CA ARG A 137 18.85 7.22 18.13
C ARG A 137 19.98 7.03 17.13
N ASN A 138 19.66 7.06 15.84
CA ASN A 138 20.68 7.00 14.79
C ASN A 138 21.26 8.40 14.56
N THR A 139 22.55 8.45 14.20
CA THR A 139 23.20 9.70 13.80
C THR A 139 22.63 10.17 12.44
N TYR A 140 22.56 11.48 12.25
CA TYR A 140 22.00 12.07 11.03
C TYR A 140 22.70 11.56 9.76
N GLY A 141 24.04 11.44 9.79
CA GLY A 141 24.82 10.90 8.67
C GLY A 141 24.47 9.45 8.33
N SER A 142 24.25 8.59 9.34
CA SER A 142 23.81 7.21 9.11
C SER A 142 22.41 7.17 8.50
N ILE A 143 21.53 8.10 8.88
CA ILE A 143 20.17 8.19 8.34
C ILE A 143 20.21 8.57 6.86
N LEU A 144 21.04 9.54 6.47
CA LEU A 144 21.17 10.00 5.08
C LEU A 144 21.59 8.89 4.11
N LEU A 145 22.48 7.98 4.53
CA LEU A 145 22.92 6.86 3.69
C LEU A 145 21.76 5.96 3.26
N HIS A 146 20.71 5.87 4.05
CA HIS A 146 19.53 5.08 3.73
C HIS A 146 18.68 5.67 2.58
N PHE A 147 18.85 6.96 2.25
CA PHE A 147 18.16 7.63 1.15
C PHE A 147 18.87 7.48 -0.20
N VAL A 148 20.16 7.13 -0.20
CA VAL A 148 20.99 7.05 -1.42
C VAL A 148 20.37 6.17 -2.50
N PRO A 149 19.86 4.94 -2.21
CA PRO A 149 19.23 4.12 -3.24
C PRO A 149 18.02 4.78 -3.89
N ALA A 150 17.19 5.47 -3.10
CA ALA A 150 16.01 6.17 -3.62
C ALA A 150 16.40 7.38 -4.48
N ILE A 151 17.43 8.14 -4.08
CA ILE A 151 17.96 9.27 -4.85
C ILE A 151 18.53 8.78 -6.19
N PHE A 152 19.31 7.70 -6.17
CA PHE A 152 19.89 7.14 -7.40
C PHE A 152 18.82 6.71 -8.40
N ILE A 153 17.79 5.98 -7.94
CA ILE A 153 16.67 5.60 -8.79
C ILE A 153 15.86 6.81 -9.26
N PHE A 154 15.66 7.81 -8.40
CA PHE A 154 14.97 9.03 -8.76
C PHE A 154 15.66 9.73 -9.93
N VAL A 155 16.98 9.93 -9.84
CA VAL A 155 17.80 10.52 -10.91
C VAL A 155 17.64 9.74 -12.22
N GLY A 156 17.61 8.39 -12.15
CA GLY A 156 17.39 7.55 -13.33
C GLY A 156 16.03 7.73 -14.00
N PHE A 157 14.99 8.14 -13.26
CA PHE A 157 13.65 8.40 -13.83
C PHE A 157 13.41 9.86 -14.24
N ILE A 158 14.28 10.81 -13.87
CA ILE A 158 14.18 12.23 -14.27
C ILE A 158 13.98 12.41 -15.78
N PRO A 159 14.68 11.68 -16.69
CA PRO A 159 14.49 11.81 -18.13
C PRO A 159 13.04 11.64 -18.60
N PHE A 160 12.19 10.93 -17.85
CA PHE A 160 10.78 10.73 -18.21
C PHE A 160 10.03 12.07 -18.37
N TRP A 161 10.27 13.03 -17.48
CA TRP A 161 9.57 14.32 -17.50
C TRP A 161 9.88 15.16 -18.75
N PHE A 162 10.99 14.88 -19.41
CA PHE A 162 11.42 15.61 -20.62
C PHE A 162 10.95 14.93 -21.91
N VAL A 163 10.31 13.76 -21.83
CA VAL A 163 9.63 13.12 -22.97
C VAL A 163 8.36 13.91 -23.30
N SER A 164 7.91 13.91 -24.56
CA SER A 164 6.67 14.62 -24.93
C SER A 164 5.45 14.05 -24.16
N PRO A 165 4.47 14.90 -23.81
CA PRO A 165 3.29 14.48 -23.04
C PRO A 165 2.54 13.30 -23.66
N ASP A 166 2.40 13.29 -24.99
CA ASP A 166 1.70 12.20 -25.70
C ASP A 166 2.38 10.85 -25.50
N ILE A 167 3.72 10.81 -25.53
CA ILE A 167 4.48 9.57 -25.31
C ILE A 167 4.40 9.16 -23.84
N GLN A 168 4.46 10.12 -22.89
CA GLN A 168 4.30 9.82 -21.46
C GLN A 168 2.93 9.21 -21.17
N LEU A 169 1.85 9.85 -21.66
CA LEU A 169 0.48 9.39 -21.48
C LEU A 169 0.28 8.02 -22.13
N ASN A 170 0.75 7.84 -23.36
CA ASN A 170 0.65 6.57 -24.06
C ASN A 170 1.39 5.45 -23.32
N TYR A 171 2.57 5.72 -22.75
CA TYR A 171 3.32 4.73 -21.98
C TYR A 171 2.59 4.31 -20.70
N VAL A 172 2.03 5.28 -19.96
CA VAL A 172 1.32 5.03 -18.70
C VAL A 172 -0.04 4.37 -18.94
N ALA A 173 -0.78 4.82 -19.96
CA ALA A 173 -2.11 4.31 -20.28
C ALA A 173 -2.10 2.86 -20.80
N HIS A 174 -1.03 2.47 -21.49
CA HIS A 174 -0.77 1.09 -21.91
C HIS A 174 0.00 0.32 -20.86
N ASP A 175 -0.22 0.63 -19.57
CA ASP A 175 0.17 -0.29 -18.52
C ASP A 175 1.69 -0.54 -18.50
N TYR A 176 2.47 0.44 -19.00
CA TYR A 176 3.92 0.40 -19.14
C TYR A 176 4.47 -0.72 -20.04
N THR A 177 3.64 -1.21 -20.96
CA THR A 177 3.96 -2.26 -21.95
C THR A 177 4.15 -1.72 -23.36
N ASN A 178 3.95 -0.41 -23.57
CA ASN A 178 3.99 0.18 -24.89
C ASN A 178 5.38 0.04 -25.54
N GLU A 179 5.45 -0.71 -26.63
CA GLU A 179 6.64 -0.78 -27.47
C GLU A 179 6.81 0.57 -28.19
N THR A 180 7.84 1.32 -27.79
CA THR A 180 8.15 2.60 -28.42
C THR A 180 9.59 2.60 -28.93
N ASN A 181 9.82 3.31 -30.02
CA ASN A 181 11.18 3.59 -30.52
C ASN A 181 11.87 4.70 -29.71
N ASN A 182 11.24 5.20 -28.64
CA ASN A 182 11.81 6.24 -27.80
C ASN A 182 12.80 5.61 -26.80
N PHE A 183 14.09 5.92 -26.99
CA PHE A 183 15.18 5.42 -26.15
C PHE A 183 15.01 5.72 -24.66
N VAL A 184 14.40 6.87 -24.32
CA VAL A 184 14.14 7.24 -22.92
C VAL A 184 13.13 6.28 -22.28
N ILE A 185 12.05 5.94 -22.98
CA ILE A 185 11.04 5.00 -22.49
C ILE A 185 11.61 3.59 -22.33
N GLN A 186 12.46 3.14 -23.26
CA GLN A 186 13.13 1.84 -23.16
C GLN A 186 14.03 1.75 -21.91
N ASN A 187 14.86 2.77 -21.67
CA ASN A 187 15.70 2.83 -20.48
C ASN A 187 14.87 2.85 -19.19
N ILE A 188 13.77 3.61 -19.19
CA ILE A 188 12.84 3.67 -18.06
C ILE A 188 12.20 2.32 -17.78
N GLN A 189 11.85 1.55 -18.81
CA GLN A 189 11.29 0.21 -18.66
C GLN A 189 12.30 -0.75 -18.05
N ILE A 190 13.56 -0.74 -18.53
CA ILE A 190 14.65 -1.54 -17.95
C ILE A 190 14.87 -1.13 -16.48
N LEU A 191 14.98 0.17 -16.21
CA LEU A 191 15.16 0.70 -14.86
C LEU A 191 14.02 0.28 -13.93
N ARG A 192 12.77 0.31 -14.40
CA ARG A 192 11.59 -0.16 -13.65
C ARG A 192 11.70 -1.64 -13.30
N ILE A 193 12.03 -2.50 -14.27
CA ILE A 193 12.16 -3.94 -14.04
C ILE A 193 13.29 -4.23 -13.04
N VAL A 194 14.47 -3.64 -13.26
CA VAL A 194 15.64 -3.84 -12.38
C VAL A 194 15.37 -3.30 -10.97
N SER A 195 14.70 -2.16 -10.84
CA SER A 195 14.40 -1.57 -9.54
C SER A 195 13.36 -2.37 -8.76
N VAL A 196 12.28 -2.84 -9.41
CA VAL A 196 11.23 -3.63 -8.76
C VAL A 196 11.74 -5.03 -8.39
N PHE A 197 12.35 -5.77 -9.33
CA PHE A 197 12.73 -7.16 -9.06
C PHE A 197 14.12 -7.33 -8.45
N GLY A 198 15.08 -6.48 -8.83
CA GLY A 198 16.45 -6.56 -8.31
C GLY A 198 16.62 -5.75 -7.04
N VAL A 199 16.58 -4.43 -7.17
CA VAL A 199 17.03 -3.52 -6.10
C VAL A 199 16.08 -3.53 -4.90
N PHE A 200 14.75 -3.55 -5.10
CA PHE A 200 13.78 -3.61 -4.01
C PHE A 200 13.97 -4.85 -3.12
N ASN A 201 14.05 -6.03 -3.74
CA ASN A 201 14.23 -7.29 -3.01
C ASN A 201 15.59 -7.37 -2.31
N LEU A 202 16.66 -6.90 -2.96
CA LEU A 202 17.98 -6.82 -2.35
C LEU A 202 17.96 -5.89 -1.12
N MET A 203 17.31 -4.72 -1.22
CA MET A 203 17.15 -3.82 -0.09
C MET A 203 16.37 -4.49 1.04
N LEU A 204 15.25 -5.15 0.75
CA LEU A 204 14.46 -5.86 1.75
C LEU A 204 15.32 -6.87 2.53
N LEU A 205 16.14 -7.65 1.82
CA LEU A 205 17.05 -8.63 2.42
C LEU A 205 18.14 -7.96 3.26
N ILE A 206 18.77 -6.90 2.75
CA ILE A 206 19.81 -6.16 3.49
C ILE A 206 19.24 -5.58 4.79
N TYR A 207 18.09 -4.92 4.75
CA TYR A 207 17.50 -4.33 5.95
C TYR A 207 16.99 -5.39 6.94
N ALA A 208 16.44 -6.50 6.47
CA ALA A 208 16.12 -7.64 7.32
C ALA A 208 17.37 -8.21 8.01
N TRP A 209 18.48 -8.36 7.27
CA TRP A 209 19.75 -8.81 7.83
C TRP A 209 20.32 -7.82 8.87
N MET A 210 20.33 -6.52 8.57
CA MET A 210 20.74 -5.48 9.51
C MET A 210 19.93 -5.50 10.80
N SER A 211 18.62 -5.74 10.69
CA SER A 211 17.70 -5.89 11.84
C SER A 211 18.14 -7.02 12.75
N VAL A 212 18.42 -8.20 12.17
CA VAL A 212 18.89 -9.37 12.89
C VAL A 212 20.22 -9.10 13.59
N LEU A 213 21.15 -8.39 12.94
CA LEU A 213 22.44 -8.03 13.54
C LEU A 213 22.28 -7.13 14.76
N GLU A 214 21.43 -6.11 14.70
CA GLU A 214 21.17 -5.20 15.83
C GLU A 214 20.51 -5.96 17.00
N PHE A 215 19.55 -6.86 16.73
CA PHE A 215 18.93 -7.67 17.78
C PHE A 215 19.90 -8.68 18.41
N ARG A 216 20.75 -9.33 17.62
CA ARG A 216 21.83 -10.19 18.14
C ARG A 216 22.83 -9.41 18.99
N LYS A 217 23.20 -8.20 18.58
CA LYS A 217 24.09 -7.32 19.35
C LYS A 217 23.47 -6.94 20.70
N TYR A 218 22.17 -6.69 20.74
CA TYR A 218 21.45 -6.44 21.99
C TYR A 218 21.47 -7.66 22.91
N GLN A 219 21.14 -8.86 22.40
CA GLN A 219 21.13 -10.10 23.18
C GLN A 219 22.50 -10.45 23.78
N LYS A 220 23.60 -10.12 23.09
CA LYS A 220 24.96 -10.31 23.63
C LYS A 220 25.31 -9.37 24.77
N THR A 221 24.68 -8.20 24.83
CA THR A 221 25.01 -7.14 25.80
C THR A 221 24.06 -7.09 26.99
N HIS A 222 22.92 -7.77 26.92
CA HIS A 222 21.88 -7.73 27.95
C HIS A 222 21.45 -9.15 28.34
N THR A 223 21.25 -9.36 29.65
CA THR A 223 20.86 -10.66 30.23
C THR A 223 19.40 -11.04 29.95
N VAL A 224 18.53 -10.05 29.71
CA VAL A 224 17.10 -10.27 29.43
C VAL A 224 16.84 -10.19 27.93
N SER A 225 16.19 -11.23 27.39
CA SER A 225 15.79 -11.26 25.98
C SER A 225 14.78 -10.15 25.64
N LEU A 226 14.90 -9.57 24.45
CA LEU A 226 13.91 -8.64 23.90
C LEU A 226 12.52 -9.29 23.74
N PHE A 227 12.51 -10.56 23.37
CA PHE A 227 11.29 -11.29 23.04
C PHE A 227 10.54 -11.79 24.27
N SER A 228 11.18 -11.80 25.45
CA SER A 228 10.50 -12.08 26.72
C SER A 228 9.80 -10.85 27.31
N LYS A 229 9.88 -9.68 26.65
CA LYS A 229 9.20 -8.46 27.10
C LYS A 229 7.79 -8.38 26.51
N SER A 230 6.84 -7.94 27.34
CA SER A 230 5.43 -7.79 26.96
C SER A 230 5.26 -6.93 25.71
N GLY A 231 4.37 -7.35 24.81
CA GLY A 231 4.07 -6.67 23.54
C GLY A 231 5.15 -6.81 22.45
N SER A 232 6.27 -7.49 22.70
CA SER A 232 7.28 -7.76 21.67
C SER A 232 6.75 -8.71 20.58
N GLU A 233 5.95 -9.70 20.97
CA GLU A 233 5.29 -10.63 20.05
C GLU A 233 4.32 -9.90 19.12
N THR A 234 3.43 -9.07 19.69
CA THR A 234 2.48 -8.25 18.94
C THR A 234 3.18 -7.32 17.95
N LEU A 235 4.28 -6.68 18.35
CA LEU A 235 5.05 -5.81 17.46
C LEU A 235 5.77 -6.62 16.36
N SER A 236 6.29 -7.79 16.68
CA SER A 236 6.93 -8.67 15.70
C SER A 236 5.94 -9.14 14.64
N ILE A 237 4.75 -9.61 15.05
CA ILE A 237 3.64 -9.98 14.15
C ILE A 237 3.25 -8.78 13.28
N THR A 238 3.14 -7.59 13.87
CA THR A 238 2.85 -6.35 13.14
C THR A 238 3.87 -6.07 12.05
N LEU A 239 5.16 -6.27 12.31
CA LEU A 239 6.23 -6.05 11.34
C LEU A 239 6.25 -7.10 10.22
N VAL A 240 5.83 -8.33 10.51
CA VAL A 240 5.63 -9.36 9.47
C VAL A 240 4.52 -8.92 8.52
N PHE A 241 3.36 -8.52 9.06
CA PHE A 241 2.28 -7.97 8.24
C PHE A 241 2.69 -6.71 7.50
N PHE A 242 3.49 -5.85 8.13
CA PHE A 242 4.00 -4.66 7.48
C PHE A 242 4.93 -4.98 6.31
N THR A 243 5.81 -5.97 6.47
CA THR A 243 6.68 -6.48 5.40
C THR A 243 5.84 -7.05 4.25
N LEU A 244 4.80 -7.83 4.57
CA LEU A 244 3.84 -8.32 3.58
C LEU A 244 3.17 -7.16 2.83
N LEU A 245 2.78 -6.09 3.52
CA LEU A 245 2.22 -4.89 2.91
C LEU A 245 3.18 -4.26 1.91
N LEU A 246 4.47 -4.15 2.25
CA LEU A 246 5.49 -3.60 1.34
C LEU A 246 5.60 -4.42 0.06
N VAL A 247 5.59 -5.75 0.19
CA VAL A 247 5.62 -6.67 -0.97
C VAL A 247 4.35 -6.52 -1.81
N LEU A 248 3.17 -6.45 -1.18
CA LEU A 248 1.90 -6.27 -1.87
C LEU A 248 1.86 -4.93 -2.63
N VAL A 249 2.24 -3.83 -1.99
CA VAL A 249 2.28 -2.50 -2.62
C VAL A 249 3.29 -2.45 -3.76
N ASP A 250 4.42 -3.13 -3.62
CA ASP A 250 5.42 -3.16 -4.69
C ASP A 250 4.89 -3.92 -5.93
N ASN A 251 4.26 -5.07 -5.70
CA ASN A 251 3.73 -5.97 -6.72
C ASN A 251 2.29 -5.68 -7.14
N ALA A 252 1.68 -4.61 -6.62
CA ALA A 252 0.29 -4.21 -6.88
C ALA A 252 -0.10 -4.27 -8.37
N TYR A 253 0.81 -3.82 -9.23
CA TYR A 253 0.61 -3.81 -10.67
C TYR A 253 0.60 -5.23 -11.27
N PHE A 254 1.54 -6.10 -10.85
CA PHE A 254 1.60 -7.50 -11.29
C PHE A 254 0.44 -8.36 -10.76
N LEU A 255 -0.17 -7.95 -9.64
CA LEU A 255 -1.37 -8.59 -9.08
C LEU A 255 -2.65 -8.27 -9.88
N GLY A 256 -2.57 -7.48 -10.96
CA GLY A 256 -3.71 -7.19 -11.83
C GLY A 256 -4.77 -6.29 -11.18
N ILE A 257 -4.39 -5.50 -10.17
CA ILE A 257 -5.30 -4.60 -9.43
C ILE A 257 -5.98 -3.59 -10.35
N SER A 258 -5.27 -3.10 -11.38
CA SER A 258 -5.85 -2.19 -12.36
C SER A 258 -6.87 -2.87 -13.28
N GLN A 259 -6.70 -4.17 -13.54
CA GLN A 259 -7.41 -4.92 -14.56
C GLN A 259 -8.65 -5.64 -14.03
N MET A 260 -8.61 -6.15 -12.78
CA MET A 260 -9.70 -6.95 -12.20
C MET A 260 -10.25 -6.31 -10.93
N ALA A 261 -11.58 -6.07 -10.88
CA ALA A 261 -12.26 -5.50 -9.72
C ALA A 261 -12.07 -6.35 -8.45
N ASN A 262 -12.16 -7.68 -8.56
CA ASN A 262 -11.98 -8.57 -7.41
C ASN A 262 -10.57 -8.49 -6.81
N SER A 263 -9.52 -8.43 -7.65
CA SER A 263 -8.14 -8.23 -7.19
C SER A 263 -7.98 -6.88 -6.48
N ARG A 264 -8.61 -5.83 -7.01
CA ARG A 264 -8.60 -4.49 -6.42
C ARG A 264 -9.27 -4.46 -5.05
N ILE A 265 -10.48 -4.99 -4.95
CA ILE A 265 -11.23 -5.11 -3.70
C ILE A 265 -10.40 -5.90 -2.67
N LEU A 266 -9.91 -7.08 -3.02
CA LEU A 266 -9.14 -7.93 -2.11
C LEU A 266 -7.87 -7.22 -1.64
N PHE A 267 -7.11 -6.63 -2.56
CA PHE A 267 -5.90 -5.88 -2.23
C PHE A 267 -6.20 -4.73 -1.25
N ASN A 268 -7.23 -3.92 -1.53
CA ASN A 268 -7.55 -2.76 -0.71
C ASN A 268 -8.09 -3.14 0.67
N VAL A 269 -8.90 -4.20 0.78
CA VAL A 269 -9.39 -4.71 2.06
C VAL A 269 -8.22 -5.25 2.89
N MET A 270 -7.39 -6.13 2.31
CA MET A 270 -6.23 -6.68 3.03
C MET A 270 -5.25 -5.59 3.45
N SER A 271 -4.97 -4.64 2.56
CA SER A 271 -4.14 -3.47 2.85
C SER A 271 -4.70 -2.64 4.00
N SER A 272 -6.01 -2.37 4.00
CA SER A 272 -6.68 -1.61 5.05
C SER A 272 -6.58 -2.30 6.41
N LEU A 273 -6.80 -3.61 6.47
CA LEU A 273 -6.67 -4.39 7.70
C LEU A 273 -5.25 -4.32 8.26
N ILE A 274 -4.25 -4.50 7.40
CA ILE A 274 -2.84 -4.43 7.81
C ILE A 274 -2.47 -3.02 8.27
N LEU A 275 -2.89 -1.97 7.55
CA LEU A 275 -2.63 -0.57 7.91
C LEU A 275 -3.22 -0.23 9.29
N VAL A 276 -4.45 -0.64 9.55
CA VAL A 276 -5.12 -0.43 10.84
C VAL A 276 -4.34 -1.13 11.96
N LEU A 277 -3.93 -2.39 11.75
CA LEU A 277 -3.14 -3.15 12.72
C LEU A 277 -1.79 -2.47 13.01
N VAL A 278 -1.07 -2.07 11.96
CA VAL A 278 0.22 -1.37 12.07
C VAL A 278 0.07 -0.04 12.80
N PHE A 279 -0.96 0.72 12.44
CA PHE A 279 -1.27 2.00 13.08
C PHE A 279 -1.55 1.82 14.58
N PHE A 280 -2.52 0.99 14.96
CA PHE A 280 -2.91 0.84 16.37
C PHE A 280 -1.76 0.33 17.23
N ASN A 281 -1.03 -0.69 16.77
CA ASN A 281 0.09 -1.25 17.53
C ASN A 281 1.26 -0.27 17.66
N GLY A 282 1.50 0.56 16.65
CA GLY A 282 2.53 1.59 16.72
C GLY A 282 2.13 2.84 17.50
N PHE A 283 0.90 3.31 17.34
CA PHE A 283 0.38 4.53 17.95
C PHE A 283 0.21 4.43 19.48
N ASN A 284 -0.22 3.26 19.95
CA ASN A 284 -0.47 3.03 21.38
C ASN A 284 0.84 2.93 22.20
N ARG A 285 1.99 2.73 21.56
CA ARG A 285 3.28 2.57 22.26
C ARG A 285 3.85 3.90 22.74
N LYS A 286 3.77 4.14 24.06
CA LYS A 286 4.33 5.34 24.71
C LYS A 286 5.86 5.31 24.80
N LYS A 287 6.47 4.13 24.93
CA LYS A 287 7.91 3.92 25.14
C LYS A 287 8.44 2.79 24.24
N CYS A 288 9.76 2.71 24.13
CA CYS A 288 10.43 1.61 23.45
C CYS A 288 10.27 0.29 24.25
N ILE A 289 10.27 -0.87 23.60
CA ILE A 289 10.14 -2.18 24.30
C ILE A 289 11.22 -2.35 25.36
N VAL A 290 12.46 -1.95 25.05
CA VAL A 290 13.55 -2.03 26.05
C VAL A 290 13.22 -1.22 27.31
N CYS A 291 12.55 -0.08 27.13
CA CYS A 291 12.26 0.94 28.14
C CYS A 291 10.97 0.68 28.96
N GLU A 292 10.08 -0.21 28.53
CA GLU A 292 8.73 -0.35 29.11
C GLU A 292 8.70 -0.87 30.56
N LYS A 293 9.77 -1.53 31.04
CA LYS A 293 9.80 -2.15 32.40
C LYS A 293 10.63 -1.43 33.46
N GLN A 294 11.29 -0.31 33.14
CA GLN A 294 11.95 0.50 34.18
C GLN A 294 10.96 1.30 35.04
N ALA A 295 9.71 1.47 34.57
CA ALA A 295 8.67 2.20 35.30
C ALA A 295 7.85 1.29 36.25
N SER A 296 7.64 0.02 35.90
CA SER A 296 6.84 -0.90 36.72
C SER A 296 7.60 -1.50 37.91
N LEU A 297 8.89 -1.20 38.07
CA LEU A 297 9.72 -1.62 39.21
C LEU A 297 10.09 -0.45 40.14
N SER A 298 9.84 0.78 39.71
CA SER A 298 10.08 1.99 40.51
C SER A 298 8.83 2.47 41.25
N GLU A 299 7.62 2.05 40.85
CA GLU A 299 6.37 2.35 41.55
C GLU A 299 6.05 1.35 42.68
N ASP A 300 6.65 0.16 42.66
CA ASP A 300 6.49 -0.87 43.72
C ASP A 300 7.51 -0.75 44.87
N ASN A 301 8.36 0.28 44.83
CA ASN A 301 9.37 0.55 45.87
C ASN A 301 9.18 1.94 46.50
N SER A 302 7.95 2.43 46.60
CA SER A 302 7.65 3.35 47.70
C SER A 302 7.69 2.51 48.97
N PRO A 303 8.62 2.73 49.90
CA PRO A 303 8.43 2.19 51.24
C PRO A 303 7.10 2.75 51.72
N ASP A 304 6.20 1.86 52.13
CA ASP A 304 5.14 2.24 53.06
C ASP A 304 5.86 2.95 54.21
N GLU A 305 5.80 4.29 54.22
CA GLU A 305 6.11 5.06 55.41
C GLU A 305 5.03 4.67 56.42
N ASP A 306 5.48 3.82 57.35
CA ASP A 306 4.81 3.29 58.50
C ASP A 306 4.00 4.33 59.31
N SER A 307 3.07 3.75 60.08
CA SER A 307 2.58 4.18 61.42
C SER A 307 1.48 5.23 61.53
#